data_AF-A0A943YR69-F1
#
_entry.id   AF-A0A943YR69-F1
#
_cell.length_a   1.000
_cell.length_b   1.000
_cell.length_c   1.000
_cell.angle_alpha   90.00
_cell.angle_beta   90.00
_cell.angle_gamma   90.00
#
_symmetry.space_group_name_H-M   'P 1'
#
loop_
_entity.id
_entity.type
_entity.pdbx_description
1 polymer ?
#
loop_
_entity_poly.entity_id
_entity_poly.type
_entity_poly.pdbx_seq_one_letter_code
_entity_poly.pdbx_strand_id
1 'polypeptide(L)'
;MKKKNLLLFAALALSASAGAQEVVTVTSTDGKKEFDKGQITTFTFDGPAVILHRSGNQEPEEYMMSDIVEITFSLATGFDNVKMGETNITVSAERGTGILRINGTEPGKIYNVAVYDAAGRIVWNDKQWQGQTIDLSGKPAGVYILNINNTTLKFRK
;
A
#
# COMPACT_ATOMS: atom_id res chain seq x y z
N MET A 1 -32.58 -19.56 -51.82
CA MET A 1 -31.41 -19.60 -50.90
C MET A 1 -30.87 -18.19 -50.71
N LYS A 2 -30.84 -17.68 -49.47
CA LYS A 2 -29.73 -16.88 -48.89
C LYS A 2 -30.03 -16.67 -47.41
N LYS A 3 -29.06 -17.04 -46.59
CA LYS A 3 -29.18 -17.42 -45.17
C LYS A 3 -29.07 -16.18 -44.27
N LYS A 4 -29.78 -16.26 -43.13
CA LYS A 4 -29.77 -15.31 -42.00
C LYS A 4 -28.39 -15.25 -41.35
N ASN A 5 -27.85 -14.07 -41.07
CA ASN A 5 -26.73 -13.89 -40.14
C ASN A 5 -27.14 -12.91 -39.03
N LEU A 6 -27.44 -13.50 -37.87
CA LEU A 6 -27.64 -12.86 -36.58
C LEU A 6 -26.25 -12.49 -36.02
N LEU A 7 -25.95 -11.20 -35.88
CA LEU A 7 -24.73 -10.74 -35.20
C LEU A 7 -25.01 -10.69 -33.69
N LEU A 8 -24.36 -11.60 -32.97
CA LEU A 8 -24.45 -11.80 -31.53
C LEU A 8 -23.57 -10.76 -30.81
N PHE A 9 -24.16 -9.96 -29.95
CA PHE A 9 -23.43 -9.11 -28.99
C PHE A 9 -22.77 -10.00 -27.93
N ALA A 10 -21.43 -10.06 -27.92
CA ALA A 10 -20.67 -10.59 -26.80
C ALA A 10 -19.76 -9.48 -26.28
N ALA A 11 -20.30 -8.66 -25.38
CA ALA A 11 -19.48 -7.79 -24.55
C ALA A 11 -18.80 -8.67 -23.49
N LEU A 12 -17.54 -9.03 -23.72
CA LEU A 12 -16.68 -9.58 -22.66
C LEU A 12 -16.51 -8.48 -21.61
N ALA A 13 -17.25 -8.59 -20.51
CA ALA A 13 -16.92 -7.90 -19.27
C ALA A 13 -15.63 -8.54 -18.72
N LEU A 14 -14.48 -8.06 -19.21
CA LEU A 14 -13.22 -8.21 -18.49
C LEU A 14 -13.36 -7.36 -17.23
N SER A 15 -13.80 -7.98 -16.14
CA SER A 15 -13.58 -7.46 -14.80
C SER A 15 -12.07 -7.46 -14.57
N ALA A 16 -11.40 -6.40 -15.04
CA ALA A 16 -10.06 -6.10 -14.59
C ALA A 16 -10.17 -5.94 -13.06
N SER A 17 -9.59 -6.89 -12.33
CA SER A 17 -9.32 -6.72 -10.92
C SER A 17 -8.49 -5.45 -10.79
N ALA A 18 -9.13 -4.36 -10.37
CA ALA A 18 -8.48 -3.10 -10.08
C ALA A 18 -7.59 -3.29 -8.84
N GLY A 19 -6.43 -3.90 -9.04
CA GLY A 19 -5.32 -3.73 -8.11
C GLY A 19 -4.93 -2.26 -8.17
N ALA A 20 -4.89 -1.58 -7.03
CA ALA A 20 -4.41 -0.21 -6.97
C ALA A 20 -2.96 -0.20 -7.50
N GLN A 21 -2.76 0.36 -8.69
CA GLN A 21 -1.43 0.45 -9.30
C GLN A 21 -0.57 1.38 -8.45
N GLU A 22 0.59 0.91 -8.01
CA GLU A 22 1.56 1.77 -7.35
C GLU A 22 2.17 2.71 -8.39
N VAL A 23 2.04 4.02 -8.18
CA VAL A 23 2.44 5.02 -9.17
C VAL A 23 3.43 6.01 -8.58
N VAL A 24 4.45 6.34 -9.36
CA VAL A 24 5.30 7.50 -9.15
C VAL A 24 4.89 8.57 -10.15
N THR A 25 4.54 9.75 -9.66
CA THR A 25 4.20 10.90 -10.49
C THR A 25 5.34 11.90 -10.47
N VAL A 26 5.79 12.32 -11.65
CA VAL A 26 6.63 13.50 -11.81
C VAL A 26 5.76 14.61 -12.38
N THR A 27 5.62 15.70 -11.62
CA THR A 27 4.97 16.93 -12.08
C THR A 27 6.06 17.94 -12.38
N SER A 28 6.19 18.33 -13.64
CA SER A 28 7.06 19.40 -14.10
C SER A 28 6.25 20.61 -14.58
N THR A 29 6.94 21.70 -14.91
CA THR A 29 6.35 22.88 -15.53
C THR A 29 5.63 22.58 -16.86
N ASP A 30 6.05 21.52 -17.56
CA ASP A 30 5.47 21.11 -18.85
C ASP A 30 4.28 20.15 -18.70
N GLY A 31 4.05 19.63 -17.49
CA GLY A 31 2.90 18.78 -17.19
C GLY A 31 3.21 17.63 -16.24
N LYS A 32 2.29 16.67 -16.19
CA LYS A 32 2.35 15.52 -15.28
C LYS A 32 2.59 14.23 -16.05
N LYS A 33 3.56 13.43 -15.60
CA LYS A 33 3.83 12.08 -16.12
C LYS A 33 3.79 11.05 -15.00
N GLU A 34 3.04 9.98 -15.22
CA GLU A 34 2.85 8.87 -14.28
C GLU A 34 3.63 7.64 -14.74
N PHE A 35 4.28 6.98 -13.79
CA PHE A 35 5.05 5.77 -14.00
C PHE A 35 4.57 4.70 -13.03
N ASP A 36 4.40 3.47 -13.50
CA ASP A 36 4.22 2.32 -12.62
C ASP A 36 5.48 2.13 -11.76
N LYS A 37 5.34 1.91 -10.45
CA LYS A 37 6.47 1.74 -9.53
C LYS A 37 7.37 0.56 -9.93
N GLY A 38 6.82 -0.50 -10.50
CA GLY A 38 7.56 -1.64 -11.03
C GLY A 38 8.44 -1.31 -12.24
N GLN A 39 8.15 -0.19 -12.92
CA GLN A 39 8.97 0.34 -14.02
C GLN A 39 10.11 1.24 -13.56
N ILE A 40 10.21 1.58 -12.26
CA ILE A 40 11.24 2.48 -11.74
C ILE A 40 12.18 1.72 -10.82
N THR A 41 13.47 1.80 -11.12
CA THR A 41 14.54 1.23 -10.29
C THR A 41 15.06 2.27 -9.29
N THR A 42 15.57 3.39 -9.79
CA THR A 42 16.33 4.37 -8.99
C THR A 42 16.18 5.79 -9.52
N PHE A 43 16.32 6.77 -8.63
CA PHE A 43 16.56 8.17 -8.99
C PHE A 43 18.02 8.52 -8.72
N THR A 44 18.72 9.09 -9.70
CA THR A 44 20.06 9.65 -9.51
C THR A 44 20.07 11.13 -9.87
N PHE A 45 21.13 11.82 -9.46
CA PHE A 45 21.32 13.24 -9.76
C PHE A 45 22.61 13.39 -10.56
N ASP A 46 22.52 14.09 -11.69
CA ASP A 46 23.68 14.47 -12.50
C ASP A 46 23.65 15.97 -12.74
N GLY A 47 24.50 16.71 -12.01
CA GLY A 47 24.45 18.16 -11.97
C GLY A 47 23.06 18.69 -11.59
N PRO A 48 22.43 19.55 -12.42
CA PRO A 48 21.09 20.06 -12.16
C PRO A 48 19.96 19.09 -12.55
N ALA A 49 20.27 17.93 -13.13
CA ALA A 49 19.28 16.99 -13.61
C ALA A 49 18.97 15.90 -12.58
N VAL A 50 17.70 15.51 -12.52
CA VAL A 50 17.21 14.28 -11.89
C VAL A 50 17.02 13.24 -12.99
N ILE A 51 17.68 12.11 -12.86
CA ILE A 51 17.59 10.98 -13.79
C ILE A 51 16.76 9.89 -13.13
N LEU A 52 15.62 9.57 -13.73
CA LEU A 52 14.73 8.47 -13.34
C LEU A 52 15.09 7.24 -14.18
N HIS A 53 15.73 6.26 -13.54
CA HIS A 53 16.12 5.00 -14.16
C HIS A 53 14.95 4.03 -14.20
N ARG A 54 14.73 3.43 -15.37
CA ARG A 54 13.62 2.51 -15.63
C ARG A 54 14.06 1.05 -15.57
N SER A 55 13.13 0.15 -15.25
CA SER A 55 13.36 -1.29 -15.24
C SER A 55 13.19 -1.88 -16.64
N GLY A 56 13.86 -3.01 -16.90
CA GLY A 56 14.07 -3.47 -18.28
C GLY A 56 14.97 -2.51 -19.05
N ASN A 57 15.34 -2.84 -20.29
CA ASN A 57 16.22 -2.00 -21.12
C ASN A 57 15.52 -0.72 -21.63
N GLN A 58 14.75 -0.04 -20.79
CA GLN A 58 14.10 1.23 -21.10
C GLN A 58 15.06 2.39 -20.84
N GLU A 59 15.05 3.37 -21.74
CA GLU A 59 15.85 4.58 -21.57
C GLU A 59 15.44 5.36 -20.30
N PRO A 60 16.40 5.96 -19.57
CA PRO A 60 16.11 6.84 -18.45
C PRO A 60 15.32 8.09 -18.88
N GLU A 61 14.59 8.66 -17.93
CA GLU A 61 13.91 9.95 -18.11
C GLU A 61 14.71 11.02 -17.36
N GLU A 62 15.08 12.08 -18.05
CA GLU A 62 15.84 13.20 -17.48
C GLU A 62 14.93 14.40 -17.27
N TYR A 63 14.99 14.99 -16.09
CA TYR A 63 14.26 16.19 -15.72
C TYR A 63 15.22 17.21 -15.11
N MET A 64 15.20 18.46 -15.56
CA MET A 64 15.92 19.53 -14.88
C MET A 64 15.25 19.82 -13.53
N MET A 65 16.02 19.91 -12.45
CA MET A 65 15.50 20.19 -11.11
C MET A 65 14.72 21.52 -11.06
N SER A 66 15.08 22.50 -11.88
CA SER A 66 14.36 23.77 -12.01
C SER A 66 12.93 23.63 -12.51
N ASP A 67 12.67 22.55 -13.26
CA ASP A 67 11.42 22.35 -13.97
C ASP A 67 10.51 21.39 -13.18
N ILE A 68 11.05 20.68 -12.19
CA ILE A 68 10.28 19.79 -11.32
C ILE A 68 9.53 20.60 -10.27
N VAL A 69 8.21 20.47 -10.26
CA VAL A 69 7.33 21.04 -9.23
C VAL A 69 7.19 20.08 -8.06
N GLU A 70 6.90 18.81 -8.32
CA GLU A 70 6.80 17.76 -7.30
C GLU A 70 7.07 16.38 -7.87
N ILE A 71 7.55 15.47 -7.00
CA ILE A 71 7.56 14.03 -7.27
C ILE A 71 6.78 13.35 -6.14
N THR A 72 5.69 12.66 -6.50
CA THR A 72 4.83 11.98 -5.52
C THR A 72 4.84 10.47 -5.70
N PHE A 73 4.77 9.75 -4.58
CA PHE A 73 4.80 8.31 -4.51
C PHE A 73 3.48 7.80 -3.94
N SER A 74 2.64 7.23 -4.80
CA SER A 74 1.40 6.56 -4.42
C SER A 74 1.66 5.06 -4.34
N LEU A 75 2.27 4.61 -3.25
CA LEU A 75 2.69 3.22 -3.04
C LEU A 75 1.80 2.54 -1.99
N ALA A 76 1.56 1.24 -2.15
CA ALA A 76 0.97 0.42 -1.12
C ALA A 76 2.01 0.25 0.00
N THR A 77 1.82 0.98 1.09
CA THR A 77 2.75 0.91 2.21
C THR A 77 2.48 -0.33 3.05
N GLY A 78 3.55 -1.01 3.42
CA GLY A 78 3.58 -2.06 4.43
C GLY A 78 4.79 -1.82 5.32
N PHE A 79 4.84 -2.51 6.44
CA PHE A 79 5.96 -2.42 7.38
C PHE A 79 6.23 -3.80 7.93
N ASP A 80 7.46 -4.04 8.36
CA ASP A 80 7.87 -5.35 8.85
C ASP A 80 8.54 -5.24 10.22
N ASN A 81 8.18 -6.16 11.10
CA ASN A 81 8.79 -6.38 12.42
C ASN A 81 8.90 -5.13 13.30
N VAL A 82 7.88 -4.26 13.26
CA VAL A 82 7.84 -3.07 14.13
C VAL A 82 7.52 -3.51 15.55
N LYS A 83 8.45 -3.24 16.48
CA LYS A 83 8.32 -3.58 17.90
C LYS A 83 7.24 -2.73 18.58
N MET A 84 6.39 -3.37 19.39
CA MET A 84 5.42 -2.67 20.23
C MET A 84 5.99 -2.33 21.59
N GLY A 85 6.49 -1.10 21.73
CA GLY A 85 7.08 -0.61 22.98
C GLY A 85 8.20 -1.53 23.49
N GLU A 86 8.19 -1.82 24.79
CA GLU A 86 9.14 -2.75 25.42
C GLU A 86 8.68 -4.21 25.45
N THR A 87 7.62 -4.56 24.71
CA THR A 87 7.14 -5.95 24.65
C THR A 87 7.95 -6.79 23.66
N ASN A 88 7.79 -8.11 23.72
CA ASN A 88 8.32 -9.02 22.70
C ASN A 88 7.50 -9.03 21.40
N ILE A 89 6.41 -8.26 21.34
CA ILE A 89 5.48 -8.28 20.22
C ILE A 89 6.04 -7.44 19.07
N THR A 90 6.05 -8.03 17.88
CA THR A 90 6.30 -7.31 16.63
C THR A 90 5.08 -7.38 15.72
N VAL A 91 4.90 -6.31 14.95
CA VAL A 91 3.78 -6.16 14.02
C VAL A 91 4.34 -5.94 12.63
N SER A 92 3.81 -6.69 11.68
CA SER A 92 4.05 -6.49 10.25
C SER A 92 2.70 -6.27 9.56
N ALA A 93 2.66 -5.38 8.58
CA ALA A 93 1.53 -5.22 7.69
C ALA A 93 1.95 -5.56 6.26
N GLU A 94 1.21 -6.49 5.66
CA GLU A 94 1.40 -6.81 4.26
C GLU A 94 0.88 -5.66 3.38
N ARG A 95 1.65 -5.31 2.35
CA ARG A 95 1.37 -4.15 1.50
C ARG A 95 0.01 -4.31 0.82
N GLY A 96 -0.84 -3.29 0.95
CA GLY A 96 -2.11 -3.23 0.23
C GLY A 96 -3.19 -4.21 0.67
N THR A 97 -2.91 -5.15 1.58
CA THR A 97 -3.92 -6.13 2.04
C THR A 97 -4.68 -5.65 3.26
N GLY A 98 -4.05 -4.84 4.11
CA GLY A 98 -4.60 -4.48 5.41
C GLY A 98 -4.58 -5.62 6.43
N ILE A 99 -3.81 -6.68 6.15
CA ILE A 99 -3.60 -7.80 7.07
C ILE A 99 -2.40 -7.48 7.96
N LEU A 100 -2.62 -7.51 9.27
CA LEU A 100 -1.55 -7.42 10.26
C LEU A 100 -1.16 -8.81 10.74
N ARG A 101 0.13 -9.13 10.63
CA ARG A 101 0.75 -10.28 11.28
C ARG A 101 1.36 -9.83 12.60
N ILE A 102 1.06 -10.57 13.65
CA ILE A 102 1.60 -10.32 14.99
C ILE A 102 2.47 -11.51 15.38
N ASN A 103 3.70 -11.23 15.80
CA ASN A 103 4.63 -12.25 16.30
C ASN A 103 5.01 -11.93 17.75
N GLY A 104 5.60 -12.90 18.45
CA GLY A 104 6.08 -12.72 19.82
C GLY A 104 5.01 -12.81 20.90
N THR A 105 3.82 -13.33 20.57
CA THR A 105 2.79 -13.68 21.56
C THR A 105 3.18 -14.96 22.30
N GLU A 106 2.79 -15.04 23.58
CA GLU A 106 3.00 -16.22 24.41
C GLU A 106 1.88 -17.24 24.19
N PRO A 107 2.19 -18.55 24.00
CA PRO A 107 1.17 -19.58 23.85
C PRO A 107 0.19 -19.61 25.01
N GLY A 108 -1.12 -19.62 24.71
CA GLY A 108 -2.19 -19.67 25.72
C GLY A 108 -2.44 -18.36 26.47
N LYS A 109 -1.66 -17.30 26.21
CA LYS A 109 -1.91 -15.98 26.79
C LYS A 109 -3.01 -15.26 26.02
N ILE A 110 -3.94 -14.69 26.78
CA ILE A 110 -5.00 -13.83 26.25
C ILE A 110 -4.52 -12.38 26.26
N TYR A 111 -4.73 -11.69 25.15
CA TYR A 111 -4.51 -10.26 25.05
C TYR A 111 -5.83 -9.55 24.72
N ASN A 112 -5.99 -8.35 25.26
CA ASN A 112 -7.04 -7.43 24.86
C ASN A 112 -6.52 -6.58 23.71
N VAL A 113 -7.14 -6.73 22.54
CA VAL A 113 -6.72 -6.05 21.32
C VAL A 113 -7.84 -5.19 20.77
N ALA A 114 -7.50 -3.96 20.38
CA ALA A 114 -8.41 -3.07 19.68
C ALA A 114 -7.66 -2.30 18.59
N VAL A 115 -8.32 -2.06 17.47
CA VAL A 115 -7.87 -1.15 16.42
C VAL A 115 -8.82 0.04 16.37
N TYR A 116 -8.23 1.23 16.41
CA TYR A 116 -8.94 2.49 16.32
C TYR A 116 -8.65 3.17 15.00
N ASP A 117 -9.64 3.85 14.43
CA ASP A 117 -9.41 4.79 13.33
C ASP A 117 -8.88 6.14 13.85
N ALA A 118 -8.55 7.05 12.93
CA ALA A 118 -8.04 8.38 13.26
C ALA A 118 -9.01 9.25 14.09
N ALA A 119 -10.30 8.92 14.12
CA ALA A 119 -11.30 9.60 14.94
C ALA A 119 -11.44 8.97 16.34
N GLY A 120 -10.64 7.94 16.65
CA GLY A 120 -10.69 7.21 17.92
C GLY A 120 -11.83 6.20 18.01
N ARG A 121 -12.51 5.88 16.91
CA ARG A 121 -13.57 4.87 16.89
C ARG A 121 -12.96 3.48 16.78
N ILE A 122 -13.48 2.53 17.54
CA ILE A 122 -13.08 1.12 17.44
C ILE A 122 -13.60 0.56 16.11
N VAL A 123 -12.70 0.10 15.26
CA VAL A 123 -13.03 -0.51 13.96
C VAL A 123 -12.87 -2.04 13.96
N TRP A 124 -12.13 -2.56 14.94
CA TRP A 124 -11.93 -3.99 15.19
C TRP A 124 -11.54 -4.18 16.67
N ASN A 125 -12.03 -5.23 17.32
CA ASN A 125 -11.54 -5.62 18.64
C ASN A 125 -11.69 -7.13 18.87
N ASP A 126 -10.91 -7.63 19.81
CA ASP A 126 -11.06 -8.97 20.37
C ASP A 126 -10.46 -8.97 21.79
N LYS A 127 -11.28 -9.33 22.78
CA LYS A 127 -10.88 -9.38 24.20
C LYS A 127 -10.29 -10.73 24.60
N GLN A 128 -10.33 -11.73 23.72
CA GLN A 128 -9.86 -13.10 23.94
C GLN A 128 -8.82 -13.51 22.88
N TRP A 129 -8.14 -12.52 22.30
CA TRP A 129 -7.20 -12.72 21.21
C TRP A 129 -5.91 -13.43 21.69
N GLN A 130 -5.39 -14.33 20.87
CA GLN A 130 -4.27 -15.22 21.21
C GLN A 130 -3.18 -15.30 20.11
N GLY A 131 -3.01 -14.23 19.33
CA GLY A 131 -1.95 -14.19 18.30
C GLY A 131 -2.42 -14.38 16.85
N GLN A 132 -3.73 -14.43 16.60
CA GLN A 132 -4.27 -14.59 15.25
C GLN A 132 -4.03 -13.33 14.40
N THR A 133 -3.93 -13.47 13.07
CA THR A 133 -3.83 -12.30 12.18
C THR A 133 -5.04 -11.38 12.31
N ILE A 134 -4.81 -10.07 12.20
CA ILE A 134 -5.88 -9.08 12.24
C ILE A 134 -6.17 -8.64 10.80
N ASP A 135 -7.41 -8.81 10.35
CA ASP A 135 -7.84 -8.46 9.01
C ASP A 135 -8.59 -7.12 9.00
N LEU A 136 -7.97 -6.11 8.38
CA LEU A 136 -8.54 -4.79 8.15
C LEU A 136 -8.77 -4.51 6.66
N SER A 137 -8.76 -5.54 5.81
CA SER A 137 -8.91 -5.42 4.35
C SER A 137 -10.15 -4.63 3.94
N GLY A 138 -11.29 -4.89 4.61
CA GLY A 138 -12.56 -4.18 4.39
C GLY A 138 -12.65 -2.78 5.01
N LYS A 139 -11.57 -2.25 5.60
CA LYS A 139 -11.54 -0.90 6.18
C LYS A 139 -10.93 0.11 5.20
N PRO A 140 -11.37 1.40 5.21
CA PRO A 140 -10.80 2.43 4.36
C PRO A 140 -9.28 2.60 4.56
N ALA A 141 -8.57 3.07 3.53
CA ALA A 141 -7.19 3.52 3.70
C ALA A 141 -7.13 4.69 4.68
N GLY A 142 -6.07 4.77 5.48
CA GLY A 142 -5.97 5.81 6.49
C GLY A 142 -5.04 5.47 7.65
N VAL A 143 -5.04 6.33 8.66
CA VAL A 143 -4.25 6.15 9.89
C VAL A 143 -5.07 5.36 10.90
N TYR A 144 -4.42 4.36 11.50
CA TYR A 144 -4.98 3.49 12.52
C TYR A 144 -4.06 3.41 13.73
N ILE A 145 -4.65 3.09 14.89
CA ILE A 145 -3.93 2.80 16.13
C ILE A 145 -4.27 1.37 16.53
N LEU A 146 -3.28 0.48 16.51
CA LEU A 146 -3.37 -0.85 17.12
C LEU A 146 -3.05 -0.72 18.61
N ASN A 147 -3.90 -1.24 19.47
CA ASN A 147 -3.67 -1.38 20.90
C ASN A 147 -3.64 -2.86 21.27
N ILE A 148 -2.58 -3.31 21.92
CA ILE A 148 -2.47 -4.64 22.53
C ILE A 148 -2.09 -4.44 23.99
N ASN A 149 -2.97 -4.80 24.93
CA ASN A 149 -2.76 -4.64 26.37
C ASN A 149 -2.19 -3.26 26.75
N ASN A 150 -2.82 -2.19 26.27
CA ASN A 150 -2.45 -0.78 26.52
C ASN A 150 -1.15 -0.30 25.88
N THR A 151 -0.44 -1.16 25.14
CA THR A 151 0.66 -0.72 24.28
C THR A 151 0.08 -0.37 22.92
N THR A 152 0.48 0.76 22.35
CA THR A 152 -0.07 1.25 21.07
C THR A 152 0.96 1.35 19.97
N LEU A 153 0.56 1.01 18.75
CA LEU A 153 1.30 1.25 17.53
C LEU A 153 0.42 2.01 16.54
N LYS A 154 0.88 3.19 16.09
CA LYS A 154 0.23 3.94 15.01
C LYS A 154 0.78 3.47 13.67
N PHE A 155 -0.08 3.21 12.71
CA PHE A 155 0.31 2.81 11.35
C PHE A 155 -0.64 3.39 10.30
N ARG A 156 -0.19 3.36 9.04
CA ARG A 156 -1.01 3.71 7.87
C ARG A 156 -1.35 2.43 7.11
N LYS A 157 -2.64 2.24 6.81
CA LYS A 157 -3.15 1.20 5.93
C LYS A 157 -3.32 1.74 4.52
#